data_AF-A0A4Q2KCB7-F1
#
_entry.id   AF-A0A4Q2KCB7-F1
#
_cell.length_a   1.000
_cell.length_b   1.000
_cell.length_c   1.000
_cell.angle_alpha   90.00
_cell.angle_beta   90.00
_cell.angle_gamma   90.00
#
_symmetry.space_group_name_H-M   'P 1'
#
loop_
_entity.id
_entity.type
_entity.pdbx_description
1 polymer ?
#
loop_
_entity_poly.entity_id
_entity_poly.type
_entity_poly.pdbx_seq_one_letter_code
_entity_poly.pdbx_strand_id
1 'polypeptide(L)' 'MKISAILSIAALILCGLNFCINALFGVDVLLVLCAYNALVYRTVNSFFGVAALFIAFWTIAFKPFHNLG' A
#
# COMPACT_ATOMS: atom_id res chain seq x y z
N MET A 1 -16.99 -6.48 -1.37
CA MET A 1 -16.32 -5.58 -2.35
C MET A 1 -15.86 -4.26 -1.74
N LYS A 2 -16.73 -3.51 -1.02
CA LYS A 2 -16.34 -2.22 -0.41
C LYS A 2 -15.25 -2.32 0.67
N ILE A 3 -15.36 -3.28 1.60
CA ILE A 3 -14.46 -3.37 2.76
C ILE A 3 -13.03 -3.72 2.34
N SER A 4 -12.85 -4.72 1.46
CA SER A 4 -11.53 -5.13 1.00
C SER A 4 -10.83 -4.05 0.17
N ALA A 5 -11.56 -3.26 -0.61
CA ALA A 5 -11.00 -2.10 -1.34
C ALA A 5 -10.61 -0.95 -0.40
N ILE A 6 -11.42 -0.65 0.63
CA ILE A 6 -11.10 0.37 1.63
C ILE A 6 -9.83 -0.03 2.41
N LEU A 7 -9.71 -1.31 2.75
CA LEU A 7 -8.58 -1.84 3.51
C LEU A 7 -7.28 -1.77 2.71
N SER A 8 -7.33 -2.08 1.41
CA SER A 8 -6.16 -1.91 0.53
C SER A 8 -5.82 -0.43 0.30
N ILE A 9 -6.80 0.46 0.13
CA ILE A 9 -6.53 1.91 -0.02
C ILE A 9 -5.87 2.46 1.26
N ALA A 10 -6.39 2.12 2.44
CA ALA A 10 -5.81 2.53 3.72
C ALA A 10 -4.37 2.00 3.87
N ALA A 11 -4.13 0.76 3.46
CA ALA A 11 -2.79 0.17 3.45
C ALA A 11 -1.84 0.92 2.49
N LEU A 12 -2.28 1.27 1.27
CA LEU A 12 -1.44 2.05 0.36
C LEU A 12 -1.11 3.45 0.88
N ILE A 13 -2.08 4.13 1.50
CA ILE A 13 -1.85 5.45 2.10
C ILE A 13 -0.80 5.35 3.22
N LEU A 14 -0.91 4.35 4.09
CA LEU A 14 0.08 4.09 5.14
C LEU A 14 1.47 3.76 4.56
N CYS A 15 1.52 2.96 3.50
CA CYS A 15 2.77 2.63 2.81
C CYS A 15 3.43 3.87 2.18
N GLY A 16 2.64 4.71 1.49
CA GLY A 16 3.11 5.96 0.89
C GLY A 16 3.61 6.94 1.95
N LEU A 17 2.90 7.08 3.06
CA LEU A 17 3.30 7.93 4.18
C LEU A 17 4.64 7.46 4.78
N ASN A 18 4.83 6.15 4.93
CA ASN A 18 6.07 5.57 5.43
C ASN A 18 7.25 5.85 4.48
N PHE A 19 7.01 5.73 3.17
CA PHE A 19 8.02 6.03 2.15
C PHE A 19 8.39 7.52 2.13
N CYS A 20 7.40 8.42 2.27
CA CYS A 20 7.65 9.86 2.38
C CYS A 20 8.46 10.21 3.64
N ILE A 21 8.14 9.60 4.78
CA ILE A 21 8.89 9.82 6.03
C ILE A 21 10.32 9.29 5.90
N ASN A 22 10.50 8.11 5.31
CA ASN A 22 11.84 7.58 5.04
C ASN A 22 12.64 8.48 4.08
N ALA A 23 12.01 9.02 3.04
CA ALA A 23 12.67 9.95 2.12
C ALA A 23 13.04 11.30 2.77
N LEU A 24 12.24 11.81 3.70
CA LEU A 24 12.49 13.10 4.37
C LEU A 24 13.48 13.01 5.53
N PHE A 25 13.41 11.94 6.32
CA PHE A 25 14.17 11.79 7.57
C PHE A 25 15.24 10.69 7.51
N GLY A 26 15.24 9.85 6.47
CA GLY A 26 16.11 8.66 6.39
C GLY A 26 15.74 7.57 7.40
N VAL A 27 14.54 7.65 7.99
CA VAL A 27 14.06 6.73 9.02
C VAL A 27 12.94 5.86 8.46
N ASP A 28 13.22 4.57 8.31
CA ASP A 28 12.21 3.56 8.02
C ASP A 28 11.34 3.28 9.25
N VAL A 29 10.26 4.04 9.41
CA VAL A 29 9.30 3.88 10.52
C VAL A 29 8.73 2.46 10.54
N LEU A 30 8.54 1.84 9.37
CA LEU A 30 8.11 0.44 9.27
C LEU A 30 9.13 -0.53 9.88
N LEU A 31 10.42 -0.28 9.70
CA LEU A 31 11.51 -1.13 10.19
C LEU A 31 11.71 -0.97 11.70
N VAL A 32 11.55 0.26 12.19
CA VAL A 32 11.52 0.57 13.63
C VAL A 32 10.32 -0.09 14.31
N LEU A 33 9.12 0.01 13.72
CA LEU A 33 7.90 -0.62 14.24
C LEU A 33 8.00 -2.16 14.22
N CYS A 34 8.72 -2.72 13.25
CA CYS A 34 9.01 -4.15 13.17
C CYS A 34 10.17 -4.59 14.09
N ALA A 35 10.63 -3.73 15.01
CA ALA A 35 11.75 -4.01 15.93
C ALA A 35 13.01 -4.51 15.22
N TYR A 36 13.31 -3.96 14.02
CA TYR A 36 14.44 -4.37 13.18
C TYR A 36 14.41 -5.84 12.71
N ASN A 37 13.26 -6.52 12.82
CA ASN A 37 13.12 -7.88 12.34
C ASN A 37 12.89 -7.90 10.82
N ALA A 38 13.92 -8.32 10.08
CA ALA A 38 13.92 -8.36 8.62
C ALA A 38 12.82 -9.27 8.03
N LEU A 39 12.40 -10.30 8.77
CA LEU A 39 11.39 -11.25 8.30
C LEU A 39 10.00 -10.59 8.28
N VAL A 40 9.64 -9.92 9.39
CA VAL A 40 8.36 -9.20 9.53
C VAL A 40 8.29 -8.03 8.55
N TYR A 41 9.38 -7.27 8.40
CA TYR A 41 9.46 -6.18 7.44
C TYR A 41 9.16 -6.64 6.01
N ARG A 42 9.74 -7.76 5.58
CA ARG A 42 9.51 -8.33 4.25
C ARG A 42 8.07 -8.81 4.07
N THR A 43 7.49 -9.45 5.08
CA THR A 43 6.08 -9.91 5.03
C THR A 43 5.12 -8.72 4.88
N VAL A 44 5.30 -7.67 5.67
CA VAL A 44 4.48 -6.46 5.59
C VAL A 44 4.66 -5.75 4.24
N ASN A 45 5.90 -5.65 3.75
CA ASN A 45 6.17 -5.04 2.45
C ASN A 45 5.54 -5.85 1.29
N SER A 46 5.56 -7.17 1.36
CA SER A 46 4.89 -8.03 0.38
C SER A 46 3.36 -7.87 0.40
N PHE A 47 2.76 -7.66 1.57
CA PHE A 47 1.32 -7.39 1.69
C PHE A 47 0.93 -6.06 1.03
N PHE A 48 1.75 -5.00 1.20
CA PHE A 48 1.55 -3.73 0.50
C PHE A 48 1.68 -3.86 -1.01
N GLY A 49 2.63 -4.65 -1.51
CA GLY A 49 2.77 -4.92 -2.94
C GLY A 49 1.55 -5.61 -3.55
N VAL A 50 1.00 -6.62 -2.86
CA VAL A 50 -0.24 -7.29 -3.27
C VAL A 50 -1.43 -6.33 -3.25
N ALA A 51 -1.53 -5.46 -2.23
CA ALA A 51 -2.58 -4.44 -2.16
C ALA A 51 -2.49 -3.43 -3.31
N ALA A 52 -1.27 -3.01 -3.70
CA ALA A 52 -1.05 -2.13 -4.84
C ALA A 52 -1.46 -2.76 -6.17
N LEU A 53 -1.06 -4.01 -6.41
CA LEU A 53 -1.47 -4.77 -7.59
C LEU A 53 -2.98 -4.99 -7.63
N PHE A 54 -3.61 -5.24 -6.48
CA PHE A 54 -5.06 -5.40 -6.38
C PHE A 54 -5.78 -4.10 -6.76
N ILE A 55 -5.36 -2.94 -6.26
CA ILE A 55 -5.95 -1.65 -6.66
C ILE A 55 -5.69 -1.36 -8.14
N ALA A 56 -4.47 -1.60 -8.64
CA ALA A 56 -4.14 -1.39 -10.05
C ALA A 56 -4.99 -2.28 -10.98
N PHE A 57 -5.19 -3.55 -10.60
CA PHE A 57 -6.10 -4.45 -11.30
C PHE A 57 -7.53 -3.89 -11.30
N TRP A 58 -8.03 -3.42 -10.16
CA TRP A 58 -9.36 -2.83 -10.07
C TRP A 58 -9.51 -1.53 -10.88
N THR A 59 -8.51 -0.64 -10.90
CA THR A 59 -8.58 0.59 -11.69
C THR A 59 -8.51 0.32 -13.19
N ILE A 60 -7.83 -0.74 -13.62
CA ILE A 60 -7.78 -1.17 -15.02
C ILE A 60 -9.08 -1.90 -15.40
N ALA A 61 -9.54 -2.85 -14.58
CA ALA A 61 -10.71 -3.67 -14.84
C ALA A 61 -12.03 -2.88 -14.75
N PHE A 62 -12.10 -1.88 -13.87
CA PHE A 62 -13.29 -1.04 -13.64
C PHE A 62 -13.05 0.41 -14.06
N LYS A 63 -12.12 0.63 -15.01
CA LYS A 63 -11.81 1.94 -15.60
C LYS A 63 -13.12 2.72 -15.86
N PRO A 64 -13.20 4.01 -15.50
CA PRO A 64 -14.44 4.79 -15.47
C PRO A 64 -14.90 5.17 -16.89
N PHE A 65 -15.21 4.19 -17.73
CA PHE A 65 -15.75 4.37 -19.08
C PHE A 65 -17.28 4.35 -19.10
N HIS A 66 -17.95 4.53 -17.96
CA HIS A 66 -19.41 4.61 -17.93
C HIS A 66 -19.95 6.04 -18.15
N ASN A 67 -19.10 7.08 -18.20
CA ASN A 67 -19.56 8.49 -18.26
C ASN A 67 -18.90 9.34 -19.36
N LEU A 68 -18.55 8.76 -20.51
CA LEU A 68 -18.03 9.52 -21.68
C LEU A 68 -18.64 9.00 -23.01
N GLY A 69 -19.94 8.71 -23.01
CA GLY A 69 -20.74 8.44 -24.21
C GLY A 69 -21.99 9.29 -24.19
#